data_AF-D7BJI7-F1
#
_entry.id   AF-D7BJI7-F1
#
_cell.length_a   1.000
_cell.length_b   1.000
_cell.length_c   1.000
_cell.angle_alpha   90.00
_cell.angle_beta   90.00
_cell.angle_gamma   90.00
#
_symmetry.space_group_name_H-M   'P 1'
#
loop_
_entity.id
_entity.type
_entity.pdbx_description
1 polymer ?
#
loop_
_entity_poly.entity_id
_entity_poly.type
_entity_poly.pdbx_seq_one_letter_code
_entity_poly.pdbx_strand_id
1 'polypeptide(L)'
;MRVHTLRRFPYAEGNAWCDVDVYRVGEEVLVVLRDQDDHLGPSLTNRVEEVAREVREEVLEPLGLSRLTITWIHWSRCDRAVSQVLFGDPERLERPVWKFLSPEALEGLLERFGVPGELQRWIQEGGIVFRER
;
A
#
# COMPACT_ATOMS: atom_id res chain seq x y z
N MET A 1 -14.43 3.53 -2.38
CA MET A 1 -14.77 3.46 -0.95
C MET A 1 -13.80 2.53 -0.22
N ARG A 2 -13.52 2.78 1.06
CA ARG A 2 -12.73 1.85 1.89
C ARG A 2 -13.46 0.52 2.04
N VAL A 3 -12.74 -0.57 1.83
CA VAL A 3 -13.24 -1.93 1.99
C VAL A 3 -12.61 -2.59 3.21
N HIS A 4 -11.32 -2.37 3.43
CA HIS A 4 -10.59 -3.00 4.52
C HIS A 4 -9.44 -2.12 5.01
N THR A 5 -9.15 -2.18 6.30
CA THR A 5 -7.93 -1.63 6.90
C THR A 5 -7.41 -2.66 7.89
N LEU A 6 -6.16 -3.08 7.73
CA LEU A 6 -5.47 -3.95 8.66
C LEU A 6 -4.25 -3.22 9.18
N ARG A 7 -4.21 -3.00 10.49
CA ARG A 7 -3.06 -2.40 11.15
C ARG A 7 -2.07 -3.48 11.54
N ARG A 8 -0.79 -3.25 11.29
CA ARG A 8 0.30 -4.20 11.59
C ARG A 8 0.08 -5.58 10.94
N PHE A 9 -0.21 -5.61 9.64
CA PHE A 9 -0.17 -6.82 8.84
C PHE A 9 1.25 -7.41 8.91
N PRO A 10 1.43 -8.59 9.51
CA PRO A 10 2.74 -9.19 9.69
C PRO A 10 3.26 -9.78 8.38
N TYR A 11 4.57 -9.74 8.18
CA TYR A 11 5.25 -10.47 7.11
C TYR A 11 6.63 -10.93 7.57
N ALA A 12 7.31 -11.78 6.79
CA ALA A 12 8.64 -12.31 7.10
C ALA A 12 8.73 -12.92 8.54
N GLU A 13 7.91 -13.94 8.79
CA GLU A 13 7.83 -14.66 10.08
C GLU A 13 7.47 -13.77 11.29
N GLY A 14 6.81 -12.63 11.06
CA GLY A 14 6.15 -11.82 12.09
C GLY A 14 7.01 -10.79 12.79
N ASN A 15 8.29 -10.65 12.40
CA ASN A 15 9.17 -9.61 12.94
C ASN A 15 9.08 -8.28 12.18
N ALA A 16 8.50 -8.30 10.98
CA ALA A 16 8.19 -7.12 10.18
C ALA A 16 6.67 -6.96 10.04
N TRP A 17 6.22 -5.73 9.84
CA TRP A 17 4.80 -5.47 9.62
C TRP A 17 4.57 -4.17 8.84
N CYS A 18 3.42 -4.05 8.19
CA CYS A 18 2.99 -2.80 7.57
C CYS A 18 1.50 -2.56 7.83
N ASP A 19 1.04 -1.33 7.67
CA ASP A 19 -0.41 -1.07 7.61
C ASP A 19 -0.90 -1.29 6.18
N VAL A 20 -2.05 -1.96 6.04
CA VAL A 20 -2.69 -2.24 4.75
C VAL A 20 -4.05 -1.55 4.70
N ASP A 21 -4.25 -0.66 3.74
CA ASP A 21 -5.57 -0.12 3.41
C ASP A 21 -6.00 -0.58 2.02
N VAL A 22 -7.23 -1.06 1.92
CA VAL A 22 -7.83 -1.52 0.66
C VAL A 22 -9.06 -0.68 0.34
N TYR A 23 -9.06 -0.10 -0.85
CA TYR A 23 -10.18 0.67 -1.40
C TYR A 23 -10.66 0.04 -2.70
N ARG A 24 -11.93 0.23 -3.02
CA ARG A 24 -12.53 -0.25 -4.28
C ARG A 24 -13.43 0.80 -4.91
N VAL A 25 -13.38 0.89 -6.23
CA VAL A 25 -14.36 1.60 -7.07
C VAL A 25 -14.59 0.78 -8.34
N GLY A 26 -15.84 0.32 -8.55
CA GLY A 26 -16.15 -0.56 -9.69
C GLY A 26 -15.29 -1.84 -9.72
N GLU A 27 -14.49 -1.98 -10.77
CA GLU A 27 -13.55 -3.08 -11.01
C GLU A 27 -12.08 -2.72 -10.69
N GLU A 28 -11.86 -1.54 -10.09
CA GLU A 28 -10.55 -1.10 -9.64
C GLU A 28 -10.42 -1.27 -8.11
N VAL A 29 -9.26 -1.73 -7.68
CA VAL A 29 -8.85 -1.88 -6.28
C VAL A 29 -7.56 -1.09 -6.06
N LEU A 30 -7.50 -0.35 -4.96
CA LEU A 30 -6.30 0.35 -4.51
C LEU A 30 -5.85 -0.31 -3.22
N VAL A 31 -4.62 -0.81 -3.21
CA VAL A 31 -3.96 -1.32 -2.01
C VAL A 31 -2.86 -0.33 -1.63
N VAL A 32 -2.91 0.17 -0.41
CA VAL A 32 -1.89 1.06 0.14
C VAL A 32 -1.19 0.33 1.28
N LEU A 33 0.09 0.04 1.08
CA LEU A 33 0.99 -0.54 2.06
C LEU A 33 1.81 0.57 2.68
N ARG A 34 1.71 0.76 3.99
CA ARG A 34 2.43 1.81 4.73
C ARG A 34 3.41 1.17 5.69
N ASP A 35 4.68 1.22 5.33
CA ASP A 35 5.80 0.76 6.15
C ASP A 35 6.17 1.85 7.17
N GLN A 36 6.01 1.55 8.46
CA GLN A 36 6.37 2.47 9.52
C GLN A 36 7.86 2.40 9.88
N ASP A 37 8.60 1.42 9.36
CA ASP A 37 10.03 1.17 9.62
C ASP A 37 10.40 1.19 11.13
N ASP A 38 9.44 0.88 12.02
CA ASP A 38 9.59 0.82 13.48
C ASP A 38 9.62 -0.62 14.00
N HIS A 39 9.97 -1.56 13.12
CA HIS A 39 10.09 -2.98 13.40
C HIS A 39 11.52 -3.49 13.20
N LEU A 40 11.82 -4.64 13.81
CA LEU A 40 13.15 -5.27 13.75
C LEU A 40 13.33 -6.22 12.57
N GLY A 41 12.28 -6.45 11.79
CA GLY A 41 12.32 -7.26 10.57
C GLY A 41 12.73 -6.48 9.31
N PRO A 42 12.79 -7.15 8.15
CA PRO A 42 13.18 -6.53 6.88
C PRO A 42 12.20 -5.42 6.46
N SER A 43 12.72 -4.38 5.79
CA SER A 43 11.87 -3.33 5.19
C SER A 43 10.94 -3.89 4.12
N LEU A 44 9.74 -3.32 4.05
CA LEU A 44 8.73 -3.65 3.04
C LEU A 44 9.25 -3.45 1.63
N THR A 45 10.09 -2.44 1.40
CA THR A 45 10.70 -2.17 0.10
C THR A 45 11.41 -3.40 -0.48
N ASN A 46 12.11 -4.16 0.37
CA ASN A 46 12.85 -5.36 -0.01
C ASN A 46 11.97 -6.61 -0.08
N ARG A 47 10.77 -6.57 0.48
CA ARG A 47 9.86 -7.72 0.59
C ARG A 47 8.53 -7.51 -0.14
N VAL A 48 8.41 -6.45 -0.94
CA VAL A 48 7.13 -6.05 -1.55
C VAL A 48 6.48 -7.15 -2.40
N GLU A 49 7.26 -7.99 -3.08
CA GLU A 49 6.73 -9.13 -3.86
C GLU A 49 6.09 -10.20 -2.98
N GLU A 50 6.69 -10.49 -1.81
CA GLU A 50 6.14 -11.42 -0.83
C GLU A 50 4.91 -10.83 -0.17
N VAL A 51 5.02 -9.61 0.36
CA VAL A 51 3.92 -8.92 1.03
C VAL A 51 2.73 -8.71 0.10
N ALA A 52 2.94 -8.37 -1.17
CA ALA A 52 1.85 -8.24 -2.12
C ALA A 52 1.15 -9.58 -2.39
N ARG A 53 1.89 -10.69 -2.44
CA ARG A 53 1.31 -12.05 -2.56
C ARG A 53 0.52 -12.42 -1.32
N GLU A 54 1.08 -12.22 -0.13
CA GLU A 54 0.40 -12.50 1.13
C GLU A 54 -0.86 -11.64 1.29
N VAL A 55 -0.80 -10.34 0.99
CA VAL A 55 -1.99 -9.46 0.98
C VAL A 55 -3.02 -9.93 -0.05
N ARG A 56 -2.59 -10.40 -1.22
CA ARG A 56 -3.54 -10.94 -2.20
C ARG A 56 -4.24 -12.18 -1.66
N GLU A 57 -3.49 -13.13 -1.11
CA GLU A 57 -4.00 -14.43 -0.64
C GLU A 57 -4.83 -14.29 0.64
N GLU A 58 -4.38 -13.48 1.60
CA GLU A 58 -4.98 -13.37 2.92
C GLU A 58 -6.04 -12.27 3.03
N VAL A 59 -5.96 -11.23 2.20
CA VAL A 59 -6.88 -10.08 2.26
C VAL A 59 -7.76 -9.99 1.01
N LEU A 60 -7.17 -9.96 -0.19
CA LEU A 60 -7.94 -9.69 -1.40
C LEU A 60 -8.79 -10.87 -1.86
N GLU A 61 -8.27 -12.09 -1.80
CA GLU A 61 -8.97 -13.31 -2.21
C GLU A 61 -10.23 -13.58 -1.35
N PRO A 62 -10.16 -13.56 -0.01
CA PRO A 62 -11.35 -13.75 0.83
C PRO A 62 -12.42 -12.68 0.62
N LEU A 63 -12.02 -11.47 0.21
CA LEU A 63 -12.92 -10.37 -0.11
C LEU A 63 -13.44 -10.41 -1.56
N GLY A 64 -13.01 -11.37 -2.38
CA GLY A 64 -13.38 -11.47 -3.79
C GLY A 64 -12.80 -10.36 -4.67
N LEU A 65 -11.70 -9.74 -4.24
CA LEU A 65 -11.06 -8.58 -4.88
C LEU A 65 -9.85 -8.95 -5.74
N SER A 66 -9.29 -10.14 -5.59
CA SER A 66 -8.03 -10.56 -6.23
C SER A 66 -8.07 -10.63 -7.75
N ARG A 67 -9.27 -10.71 -8.35
CA ARG A 67 -9.48 -10.74 -9.81
C ARG A 67 -9.70 -9.38 -10.44
N LEU A 68 -9.75 -8.32 -9.63
CA LEU A 68 -9.97 -6.95 -10.08
C LEU A 68 -8.65 -6.29 -10.50
N THR A 69 -8.74 -5.11 -11.10
CA THR A 69 -7.54 -4.34 -11.47
C THR A 69 -6.96 -3.71 -10.21
N ILE A 70 -5.80 -4.18 -9.75
CA ILE A 70 -5.18 -3.74 -8.49
C ILE A 70 -4.08 -2.71 -8.77
N THR A 71 -4.21 -1.53 -8.16
CA THR A 71 -3.15 -0.53 -8.04
C THR A 71 -2.47 -0.67 -6.69
N TRP A 72 -1.16 -0.84 -6.69
CA TRP A 72 -0.35 -0.98 -5.48
C TRP A 72 0.38 0.32 -5.18
N ILE A 73 0.17 0.85 -3.98
CA ILE A 73 0.88 2.00 -3.44
C ILE A 73 1.69 1.55 -2.25
N HIS A 74 2.92 2.02 -2.19
CA HIS A 74 3.82 1.86 -1.06
C HIS A 74 4.16 3.23 -0.50
N TRP A 75 4.12 3.37 0.81
CA TRP A 75 4.75 4.47 1.52
C TRP A 75 5.80 3.92 2.50
N SER A 76 7.00 4.51 2.48
CA SER A 76 8.05 4.22 3.45
C SER A 76 8.26 5.39 4.41
N ARG A 77 8.34 5.08 5.70
CA ARG A 77 8.71 6.03 6.76
C ARG A 77 10.15 6.50 6.62
N CYS A 78 11.08 5.59 6.33
CA CYS A 78 12.50 5.87 6.19
C CYS A 78 12.73 6.90 5.07
N ASP A 79 12.13 6.66 3.91
CA ASP A 79 12.27 7.56 2.76
C ASP A 79 11.34 8.77 2.82
N ARG A 80 10.27 8.69 3.61
CA ARG A 80 9.18 9.69 3.66
C ARG A 80 8.60 9.96 2.27
N ALA A 81 8.45 8.89 1.49
CA ALA A 81 8.09 8.93 0.09
C ALA A 81 7.01 7.89 -0.24
N VAL A 82 6.13 8.26 -1.18
CA VAL A 82 5.10 7.38 -1.72
C VAL A 82 5.53 6.97 -3.12
N SER A 83 5.35 5.70 -3.45
CA SER A 83 5.55 5.18 -4.80
C SER A 83 4.39 4.27 -5.19
N GLN A 84 3.99 4.36 -6.45
CA GLN A 84 3.25 3.28 -7.09
C GLN A 84 4.22 2.13 -7.37
N VAL A 85 3.78 0.91 -7.07
CA VAL A 85 4.51 -0.31 -7.38
C VAL A 85 3.87 -0.96 -8.59
N LEU A 86 4.66 -1.13 -9.65
CA LEU A 86 4.24 -1.78 -10.89
C LEU A 86 4.99 -3.11 -10.99
N PHE A 87 4.27 -4.23 -11.03
CA PHE A 87 4.91 -5.54 -11.20
C PHE A 87 5.10 -5.83 -12.69
N GLY A 88 6.33 -6.19 -13.07
CA GLY A 88 6.62 -6.66 -14.43
C GLY A 88 5.94 -7.98 -14.77
N ASP A 89 5.60 -8.78 -13.75
CA ASP A 89 4.65 -9.88 -13.83
C ASP A 89 3.49 -9.64 -12.85
N PRO A 90 2.35 -9.07 -13.29
CA PRO A 90 1.22 -8.77 -12.41
C PRO A 90 0.51 -10.01 -11.84
N GLU A 91 0.53 -11.14 -12.55
CA GLU A 91 -0.14 -12.37 -12.08
C GLU A 91 0.68 -13.04 -10.99
N ARG A 92 2.01 -12.96 -11.06
CA ARG A 92 2.91 -13.50 -10.03
C ARG A 92 3.31 -12.48 -8.97
N LEU A 93 3.07 -11.19 -9.23
CA LEU A 93 3.51 -10.06 -8.41
C LEU A 93 5.04 -10.03 -8.26
N GLU A 94 5.74 -10.21 -9.39
CA GLU A 94 7.20 -10.23 -9.46
C GLU A 94 7.76 -9.06 -10.28
N ARG A 95 9.03 -8.74 -10.06
CA ARG A 95 9.81 -7.69 -10.75
C ARG A 95 9.21 -6.29 -10.52
N PRO A 96 9.19 -5.78 -9.27
CA PRO A 96 8.61 -4.49 -8.96
C PRO A 96 9.42 -3.36 -9.60
N VAL A 97 8.70 -2.42 -10.18
CA VAL A 97 9.20 -1.14 -10.69
C VAL A 97 8.51 -0.03 -9.91
N TRP A 98 9.31 0.86 -9.37
CA TRP A 98 8.85 1.92 -8.50
C TRP A 98 8.66 3.22 -9.27
N LYS A 99 7.48 3.80 -9.18
CA LYS A 99 7.18 5.12 -9.72
C LYS A 99 6.81 6.05 -8.58
N PHE A 100 7.68 7.01 -8.30
CA PHE A 100 7.42 8.02 -7.28
C PHE A 100 6.08 8.75 -7.54
N LEU A 101 5.32 8.97 -6.47
CA LEU A 101 4.10 9.76 -6.48
C LEU A 101 4.26 10.96 -5.56
N SER A 102 3.97 12.14 -6.10
CA SER A 102 3.87 13.34 -5.27
C SER A 102 2.63 13.26 -4.37
N PRO A 103 2.59 14.02 -3.26
CA PRO A 103 1.41 14.09 -2.40
C PRO A 103 0.13 14.45 -3.18
N GLU A 104 0.23 15.37 -4.15
CA GLU A 104 -0.90 15.80 -4.97
C GLU A 104 -1.40 14.69 -5.90
N ALA A 105 -0.49 13.87 -6.44
CA ALA A 105 -0.85 12.71 -7.26
C ALA A 105 -1.51 11.61 -6.40
N LEU A 106 -1.04 11.41 -5.16
CA LEU A 106 -1.67 10.47 -4.23
C LEU A 106 -3.08 10.95 -3.83
N GLU A 107 -3.25 12.24 -3.53
CA GLU A 107 -4.58 12.80 -3.22
C GLU A 107 -5.55 12.58 -4.39
N GLY A 108 -5.15 12.93 -5.62
CA GLY A 108 -5.98 12.72 -6.80
C GLY A 108 -6.33 11.24 -7.04
N LEU A 109 -5.43 10.31 -6.70
CA LEU A 109 -5.72 8.88 -6.74
C LEU A 109 -6.76 8.47 -5.68
N LEU A 110 -6.62 8.95 -4.44
CA LEU A 110 -7.57 8.69 -3.36
C LEU A 110 -8.97 9.26 -3.65
N GLU A 111 -9.03 10.45 -4.24
CA GLU A 111 -10.27 11.07 -4.72
C GLU A 111 -10.97 10.20 -5.77
N ARG A 112 -10.22 9.67 -6.76
CA ARG A 112 -10.76 8.73 -7.76
C ARG A 112 -11.36 7.47 -7.13
N PHE A 113 -10.79 7.02 -6.01
CA PHE A 113 -11.32 5.90 -5.22
C PHE A 113 -12.44 6.31 -4.25
N GLY A 114 -12.90 7.56 -4.30
CA GLY A 114 -14.01 8.09 -3.50
C GLY A 114 -13.67 8.23 -2.02
N VAL A 115 -12.41 8.47 -1.68
CA VAL A 115 -11.93 8.69 -0.31
C VAL A 115 -11.12 9.99 -0.21
N PRO A 116 -11.71 11.16 -0.55
CA PRO A 116 -11.03 12.45 -0.40
C PRO A 116 -10.67 12.72 1.07
N GLY A 117 -9.53 13.39 1.32
CA GLY A 117 -9.09 13.76 2.67
C GLY A 117 -8.45 12.63 3.47
N GLU A 118 -8.34 11.45 2.88
CA GLU A 118 -7.74 10.28 3.50
C GLU A 118 -6.24 10.46 3.75
N LEU A 119 -5.55 11.10 2.80
CA LEU A 119 -4.15 11.47 2.97
C LEU A 119 -3.98 12.46 4.12
N GLN A 120 -4.82 13.48 4.19
CA GLN A 120 -4.81 14.45 5.28
C GLN A 120 -5.01 13.78 6.65
N ARG A 121 -5.91 12.78 6.71
CA ARG A 121 -6.11 11.97 7.92
C ARG A 121 -4.84 11.22 8.31
N TRP A 122 -4.20 10.53 7.37
CA TRP A 122 -2.94 9.82 7.64
C TRP A 122 -1.82 10.76 8.11
N ILE A 123 -1.74 11.97 7.57
CA ILE A 123 -0.78 12.99 8.02
C ILE A 123 -1.07 13.41 9.47
N GLN A 124 -2.33 13.69 9.80
CA GLN A 124 -2.73 14.09 11.16
C GLN A 124 -2.53 12.99 12.19
N GLU A 125 -2.77 11.73 11.81
CA GLU A 125 -2.50 10.54 12.63
C GLU A 125 -0.98 10.23 12.74
N GLY A 126 -0.12 10.94 11.99
CA GLY A 126 1.31 10.68 11.92
C GLY A 126 1.69 9.40 11.16
N GLY A 127 0.72 8.74 10.54
CA GLY A 127 0.89 7.51 9.76
C GLY A 127 1.49 7.71 8.38
N ILE A 128 1.54 8.95 7.88
CA ILE A 128 2.37 9.39 6.75
C ILE A 128 3.04 10.71 7.11
N VAL A 129 4.32 10.84 6.77
CA VAL A 129 5.08 12.09 6.82
C VAL A 129 5.87 12.21 5.53
N PHE A 130 5.86 13.38 4.91
CA PHE A 130 6.63 13.67 3.70
C PHE A 130 7.93 14.40 4.04
N ARG A 131 8.94 14.32 3.16
CA ARG A 131 10.11 15.20 3.26
C ARG A 131 9.64 16.65 3.09
N GLU A 132 10.09 17.53 3.98
CA GLU A 132 9.96 18.98 3.76
C GLU A 132 10.76 19.34 2.50
N ARG A 133 10.18 20.17 1.62
CA ARG A 133 10.83 20.65 0.40
C ARG A 133 11.88 21.72 0.72
#